data_AF-A0A2P9D6L1-F1
#
_entry.id   AF-A0A2P9D6L1-F1
#
_cell.length_a   1.000
_cell.length_b   1.000
_cell.length_c   1.000
_cell.angle_alpha   90.00
_cell.angle_beta   90.00
_cell.angle_gamma   90.00
#
_symmetry.space_group_name_H-M   'P 1'
#
loop_
_entity.id
_entity.type
_entity.pdbx_description
1 polymer ?
#
loop_
_entity_poly.entity_id
_entity_poly.type
_entity_poly.pdbx_seq_one_letter_code
_entity_poly.pdbx_strand_id
1 'polypeptide(L)'
;MKLNKDMKKMHKNSWNCIFFKIFIIVIIFCILQCASYIDNNKLPYLQAQINMGNKLRARNLASVYISEQRYKKIEMNSSDLEKKWKNICFEWRSDLNDICKQIFWEFKKVCIKNNVNVDIENETWKTWRDEVQNRIKMKEDEDNQDYLEFKETPYTTKDMDKFIYEKTVSFKLFNDELLSEKDSFIKCFLSKWLKYKEDHFDTKGVKELKEQCKKIKLKMGGKQMKNKRIMEI
;
A
#
# COMPACT_ATOMS: atom_id res chain seq x y z
N MET A 1 51.03 -36.57 31.19
CA MET A 1 50.89 -36.21 29.75
C MET A 1 49.45 -36.17 29.22
N LYS A 2 48.46 -36.84 29.85
CA LYS A 2 47.03 -36.85 29.43
C LYS A 2 46.28 -35.52 29.68
N LEU A 3 46.41 -34.94 30.87
CA LEU A 3 45.72 -33.69 31.27
C LEU A 3 45.96 -32.49 30.33
N ASN A 4 47.18 -32.36 29.78
CA ASN A 4 47.54 -31.25 28.89
C ASN A 4 46.95 -31.40 27.46
N LYS A 5 46.57 -32.63 27.05
CA LYS A 5 45.84 -32.87 25.79
C LYS A 5 44.35 -32.53 25.93
N ASP A 6 43.75 -32.81 27.08
CA ASP A 6 42.33 -32.57 27.30
C ASP A 6 42.01 -31.08 27.48
N MET A 7 42.88 -30.31 28.16
CA MET A 7 42.76 -28.85 28.24
C MET A 7 42.89 -28.18 26.86
N LYS A 8 43.83 -28.60 26.00
CA LYS A 8 43.95 -28.09 24.63
C LYS A 8 42.73 -28.45 23.77
N LYS A 9 42.11 -29.61 24.01
CA LYS A 9 40.90 -30.06 23.29
C LYS A 9 39.65 -29.25 23.69
N MET A 10 39.50 -28.93 24.98
CA MET A 10 38.44 -28.05 25.48
C MET A 10 38.59 -26.60 24.97
N HIS A 11 39.81 -26.06 24.97
CA HIS A 11 40.06 -24.70 24.46
C HIS A 11 39.82 -24.60 22.94
N LYS A 12 40.14 -25.65 22.18
CA LYS A 12 39.88 -25.73 20.74
C LYS A 12 38.39 -25.85 20.43
N ASN A 13 37.62 -26.57 21.26
CA ASN A 13 36.16 -26.64 21.13
C ASN A 13 35.46 -25.33 21.52
N SER A 14 35.96 -24.60 22.53
CA SER A 14 35.38 -23.30 22.90
C SER A 14 35.68 -22.23 21.85
N TRP A 15 36.89 -22.20 21.29
CA TRP A 15 37.25 -21.31 20.19
C TRP A 15 36.48 -21.64 18.92
N ASN A 16 36.34 -22.92 18.56
CA ASN A 16 35.52 -23.32 17.42
C ASN A 16 34.04 -22.94 17.61
N CYS A 17 33.49 -23.02 18.82
CA CYS A 17 32.12 -22.55 19.09
C CYS A 17 31.98 -21.03 18.96
N ILE A 18 32.96 -20.26 19.43
CA ILE A 18 32.96 -18.79 19.28
C ILE A 18 33.11 -18.42 17.81
N PHE A 19 33.99 -19.09 17.08
CA PHE A 19 34.19 -18.89 15.64
C PHE A 19 32.93 -19.25 14.84
N PHE A 20 32.25 -20.35 15.17
CA PHE A 20 30.97 -20.71 14.56
C PHE A 20 29.88 -19.69 14.84
N LYS A 21 29.81 -19.13 16.06
CA LYS A 21 28.84 -18.07 16.39
C LYS A 21 29.11 -16.79 15.59
N ILE A 22 30.37 -16.39 15.46
CA ILE A 22 30.76 -15.24 14.64
C ILE A 22 30.47 -15.51 13.16
N PHE A 23 30.79 -16.71 12.68
CA PHE A 23 30.53 -17.13 11.30
C PHE A 23 29.03 -17.14 10.97
N ILE A 24 28.17 -17.60 11.88
CA ILE A 24 26.71 -17.53 11.74
C ILE A 24 26.23 -16.08 11.71
N ILE A 25 26.77 -15.20 12.55
CA ILE A 25 26.42 -13.77 12.55
C ILE A 25 26.83 -13.11 11.22
N VAL A 26 28.01 -13.45 10.69
CA VAL A 26 28.49 -12.96 9.38
C VAL A 26 27.62 -13.50 8.25
N ILE A 27 27.24 -14.79 8.28
CA ILE A 27 26.31 -15.37 7.29
C ILE A 27 24.94 -14.67 7.36
N ILE A 28 24.40 -14.44 8.55
CA ILE A 28 23.13 -13.72 8.73
C ILE A 28 23.25 -12.28 8.21
N PHE A 29 24.37 -11.60 8.47
CA PHE A 29 24.63 -10.26 7.97
C PHE A 29 24.78 -10.22 6.44
N CYS A 30 25.47 -11.19 5.84
CA CYS A 30 25.56 -11.35 4.39
C CYS A 30 24.20 -11.68 3.77
N ILE A 31 23.39 -12.55 4.38
CA ILE A 31 22.02 -12.85 3.91
C ILE A 31 21.14 -11.61 4.02
N LEU A 32 21.26 -10.82 5.10
CA LEU A 32 20.51 -9.56 5.26
C LEU A 32 20.95 -8.48 4.27
N GLN A 33 22.25 -8.37 3.96
CA GLN A 33 22.74 -7.45 2.94
C GLN A 33 22.36 -7.89 1.53
N CYS A 34 22.44 -9.19 1.22
CA CYS A 34 21.97 -9.76 -0.04
C CYS A 34 20.44 -9.65 -0.19
N ALA A 35 19.67 -9.79 0.89
CA ALA A 35 18.23 -9.55 0.88
C ALA A 35 17.90 -8.09 0.59
N SER A 36 18.65 -7.13 1.15
CA SER A 36 18.48 -5.71 0.82
C SER A 36 18.88 -5.36 -0.62
N TYR A 37 19.81 -6.11 -1.21
CA TYR A 37 20.23 -5.97 -2.61
C TYR A 37 19.22 -6.60 -3.59
N ILE A 38 18.51 -7.64 -3.16
CA ILE A 38 17.42 -8.27 -3.92
C ILE A 38 16.11 -7.44 -3.82
N ASP A 39 15.83 -6.84 -2.66
CA ASP A 39 14.66 -5.96 -2.48
C ASP A 39 14.75 -4.68 -3.33
N ASN A 40 15.94 -4.09 -3.46
CA ASN A 40 16.08 -2.83 -4.22
C ASN A 40 16.04 -3.01 -5.76
N ASN A 41 16.29 -4.20 -6.29
CA ASN A 41 16.35 -4.43 -7.74
C ASN A 41 15.12 -5.16 -8.34
N LYS A 42 14.16 -5.60 -7.52
CA LYS A 42 12.93 -6.27 -8.02
C LYS A 42 11.61 -5.61 -7.62
N LEU A 43 11.64 -4.53 -6.82
CA LEU A 43 10.43 -3.85 -6.38
C LEU A 43 9.49 -3.39 -7.52
N PRO A 44 9.98 -2.85 -8.66
CA PRO A 44 9.08 -2.45 -9.75
C PRO A 44 8.38 -3.65 -10.43
N TYR A 45 9.09 -4.77 -10.55
CA TYR A 45 8.60 -5.95 -11.27
C TYR A 45 7.65 -6.82 -10.42
N LEU A 46 7.94 -6.96 -9.13
CA LEU A 46 7.06 -7.66 -8.18
C LEU A 46 5.79 -6.86 -7.89
N GLN A 47 5.86 -5.53 -7.84
CA GLN A 47 4.68 -4.68 -7.65
C GLN A 47 3.77 -4.69 -8.88
N ALA A 48 4.33 -4.79 -10.09
CA ALA A 48 3.56 -5.01 -11.32
C ALA A 48 2.89 -6.40 -11.36
N GLN A 49 3.58 -7.47 -10.92
CA GLN A 49 2.99 -8.82 -10.86
C GLN A 49 1.94 -8.97 -9.75
N ILE A 50 2.12 -8.33 -8.59
CA ILE A 50 1.14 -8.32 -7.49
C ILE A 50 -0.10 -7.50 -7.90
N ASN A 51 0.07 -6.38 -8.60
CA ASN A 51 -1.04 -5.60 -9.16
C ASN A 51 -1.80 -6.38 -10.25
N MET A 52 -1.11 -7.10 -11.14
CA MET A 52 -1.77 -7.99 -12.11
C MET A 52 -2.50 -9.17 -11.45
N GLY A 53 -1.88 -9.80 -10.45
CA GLY A 53 -2.47 -10.90 -9.68
C GLY A 53 -3.72 -10.48 -8.91
N ASN A 54 -3.70 -9.29 -8.31
CA ASN A 54 -4.87 -8.72 -7.63
C ASN A 54 -5.95 -8.25 -8.62
N LYS A 55 -5.59 -7.70 -9.79
CA LYS A 55 -6.52 -7.30 -10.88
C LYS A 55 -7.28 -8.52 -11.46
N LEU A 56 -6.61 -9.68 -11.58
CA LEU A 56 -7.22 -10.96 -11.98
C LEU A 56 -8.08 -11.57 -10.88
N ARG A 57 -7.66 -11.48 -9.61
CA ARG A 57 -8.38 -12.06 -8.47
C ARG A 57 -9.64 -11.28 -8.10
N ALA A 58 -9.62 -9.95 -8.21
CA ALA A 58 -10.79 -9.10 -8.01
C ALA A 58 -11.87 -9.35 -9.09
N ARG A 59 -11.45 -9.51 -10.36
CA ARG A 59 -12.34 -9.90 -11.48
C ARG A 59 -12.95 -11.29 -11.30
N ASN A 60 -12.18 -12.27 -10.81
CA ASN A 60 -12.69 -13.63 -10.54
C ASN A 60 -13.55 -13.74 -9.28
N LEU A 61 -13.35 -12.89 -8.26
CA LEU A 61 -14.21 -12.88 -7.08
C LEU A 61 -15.56 -12.20 -7.34
N ALA A 62 -15.57 -11.16 -8.18
CA ALA A 62 -16.82 -10.56 -8.65
C ALA A 62 -17.66 -11.61 -9.41
N SER A 63 -17.04 -12.37 -10.33
CA SER A 63 -17.73 -13.40 -11.13
C SER A 63 -18.26 -14.59 -10.33
N VAL A 64 -17.62 -14.98 -9.22
CA VAL A 64 -18.07 -16.07 -8.33
C VAL A 64 -19.32 -15.67 -7.53
N TYR A 65 -19.43 -14.40 -7.12
CA TYR A 65 -20.59 -13.89 -6.36
C TYR A 65 -21.86 -13.73 -7.23
N ILE A 66 -21.69 -13.70 -8.56
CA ILE A 66 -22.77 -13.49 -9.55
C ILE A 66 -23.62 -14.77 -9.78
N SER A 67 -23.25 -15.93 -9.22
CA SER A 67 -23.94 -17.20 -9.47
C SER A 67 -25.33 -17.36 -8.84
N GLU A 68 -25.80 -16.41 -8.02
CA GLU A 68 -26.95 -16.67 -7.12
C GLU A 68 -28.32 -16.02 -7.44
N GLN A 69 -28.52 -15.27 -8.53
CA GLN A 69 -29.84 -14.65 -8.78
C GLN A 69 -30.24 -14.69 -10.27
N ARG A 70 -31.34 -15.37 -10.61
CA ARG A 70 -31.95 -15.49 -11.97
C ARG A 70 -33.15 -14.54 -12.16
N TYR A 71 -33.44 -14.28 -13.45
CA TYR A 71 -34.60 -13.57 -14.06
C TYR A 71 -34.58 -12.03 -13.95
N LYS A 72 -35.14 -11.23 -14.88
CA LYS A 72 -35.87 -11.41 -16.15
C LYS A 72 -35.46 -10.26 -17.10
N LYS A 73 -35.52 -10.50 -18.42
CA LYS A 73 -35.11 -9.57 -19.49
C LYS A 73 -36.15 -8.48 -19.73
N ILE A 74 -35.77 -7.20 -19.66
CA ILE A 74 -36.52 -6.05 -20.20
C ILE A 74 -35.50 -5.13 -20.90
N GLU A 75 -35.86 -4.69 -22.09
CA GLU A 75 -35.17 -3.66 -22.89
C GLU A 75 -35.49 -2.29 -22.28
N MET A 76 -34.48 -1.52 -21.84
CA MET A 76 -34.67 -0.14 -21.37
C MET A 76 -33.57 0.80 -21.88
N ASN A 77 -34.02 2.03 -22.13
CA ASN A 77 -33.37 3.12 -22.87
C ASN A 77 -31.95 3.49 -22.39
N SER A 78 -31.10 3.85 -23.35
CA SER A 78 -29.74 4.37 -23.14
C SER A 78 -29.65 5.58 -22.19
N SER A 79 -30.76 6.33 -22.02
CA SER A 79 -30.86 7.46 -21.09
C SER A 79 -30.72 7.06 -19.62
N ASP A 80 -31.17 5.86 -19.22
CA ASP A 80 -31.11 5.43 -17.82
C ASP A 80 -29.70 4.99 -17.44
N LEU A 81 -29.02 4.28 -18.35
CA LEU A 81 -27.61 3.91 -18.19
C LEU A 81 -26.73 5.16 -18.03
N GLU A 82 -26.89 6.14 -18.91
CA GLU A 82 -26.10 7.38 -18.85
C GLU A 82 -26.32 8.15 -17.55
N LYS A 83 -27.56 8.20 -17.06
CA LYS A 83 -27.89 8.84 -15.78
C LYS A 83 -27.24 8.11 -14.61
N LYS A 84 -27.36 6.78 -14.54
CA LYS A 84 -26.72 5.97 -13.49
C LYS A 84 -25.20 6.10 -13.53
N TRP A 85 -24.61 6.07 -14.72
CA TRP A 85 -23.17 6.25 -14.93
C TRP A 85 -22.68 7.61 -14.40
N LYS A 86 -23.32 8.71 -14.82
CA LYS A 86 -22.95 10.06 -14.36
C LYS A 86 -23.04 10.18 -12.84
N ASN A 87 -24.08 9.59 -12.23
CA ASN A 87 -24.25 9.61 -10.78
C ASN A 87 -23.10 8.88 -10.07
N ILE A 88 -22.77 7.64 -10.46
CA ILE A 88 -21.69 6.90 -9.78
C ILE A 88 -20.32 7.56 -9.97
N CYS A 89 -20.05 8.15 -11.14
CA CYS A 89 -18.81 8.92 -11.36
C CYS A 89 -18.78 10.19 -10.50
N PHE A 90 -19.91 10.86 -10.33
CA PHE A 90 -20.01 12.04 -9.48
C PHE A 90 -19.76 11.70 -8.01
N GLU A 91 -20.44 10.67 -7.50
CA GLU A 91 -20.26 10.18 -6.13
C GLU A 91 -18.80 9.79 -5.88
N TRP A 92 -18.20 9.02 -6.80
CA TRP A 92 -16.80 8.62 -6.68
C TRP A 92 -15.84 9.82 -6.62
N ARG A 93 -16.02 10.83 -7.48
CA ARG A 93 -15.21 12.07 -7.43
C ARG A 93 -15.40 12.84 -6.13
N SER A 94 -16.62 12.87 -5.60
CA SER A 94 -16.90 13.48 -4.31
C SER A 94 -16.14 12.77 -3.20
N ASP A 95 -16.21 11.44 -3.14
CA ASP A 95 -15.49 10.62 -2.16
C ASP A 95 -13.97 10.80 -2.27
N LEU A 96 -13.42 10.80 -3.49
CA LEU A 96 -12.00 11.04 -3.73
C LEU A 96 -11.55 12.41 -3.21
N ASN A 97 -12.35 13.45 -3.43
CA ASN A 97 -12.05 14.79 -2.94
C ASN A 97 -11.97 14.81 -1.41
N ASP A 98 -12.89 14.13 -0.73
CA ASP A 98 -12.90 14.09 0.73
C ASP A 98 -11.76 13.23 1.30
N ILE A 99 -11.43 12.10 0.66
CA ILE A 99 -10.24 11.30 1.01
C ILE A 99 -8.96 12.13 0.84
N CYS A 100 -8.79 12.80 -0.30
CA CYS A 100 -7.63 13.64 -0.57
C CYS A 100 -7.49 14.79 0.45
N LYS A 101 -8.59 15.45 0.82
CA LYS A 101 -8.60 16.46 1.90
C LYS A 101 -8.19 15.84 3.23
N GLN A 102 -8.71 14.66 3.58
CA GLN A 102 -8.36 13.99 4.84
C GLN A 102 -6.86 13.69 4.90
N ILE A 103 -6.29 13.15 3.82
CA ILE A 103 -4.86 12.86 3.73
C ILE A 103 -4.04 14.14 3.81
N PHE A 104 -4.46 15.21 3.13
CA PHE A 104 -3.81 16.51 3.18
C PHE A 104 -3.73 17.06 4.61
N TRP A 105 -4.84 17.06 5.34
CA TRP A 105 -4.87 17.60 6.69
C TRP A 105 -4.02 16.80 7.67
N GLU A 106 -4.01 15.47 7.56
CA GLU A 106 -3.12 14.63 8.36
C GLU A 106 -1.65 14.90 8.02
N PHE A 107 -1.32 15.04 6.74
CA PHE A 107 0.02 15.44 6.30
C PHE A 107 0.42 16.79 6.88
N LYS A 108 -0.41 17.83 6.73
CA LYS A 108 -0.16 19.19 7.27
C LYS A 108 0.06 19.17 8.78
N LYS A 109 -0.78 18.42 9.51
CA LYS A 109 -0.64 18.25 10.96
C LYS A 109 0.71 17.64 11.33
N VAL A 110 1.18 16.65 10.58
CA VAL A 110 2.49 16.04 10.76
C VAL A 110 3.61 17.04 10.43
N CYS A 111 3.48 17.83 9.38
CA CYS A 111 4.47 18.86 9.01
C CYS A 111 4.65 19.91 10.11
N ILE A 112 3.54 20.48 10.59
CA ILE A 112 3.53 21.47 11.68
C ILE A 112 4.19 20.90 12.94
N LYS A 113 3.77 19.69 13.35
CA LYS A 113 4.28 19.05 14.57
C LYS A 113 5.80 18.82 14.53
N ASN A 114 6.36 18.61 13.35
CA ASN A 114 7.78 18.26 13.18
C ASN A 114 8.63 19.44 12.67
N ASN A 115 8.05 20.64 12.63
CA ASN A 115 8.65 21.86 12.13
C ASN A 115 9.32 21.64 10.76
N VAL A 116 8.56 21.07 9.82
CA VAL A 116 9.06 20.79 8.47
C VAL A 116 9.24 22.10 7.71
N ASN A 117 10.32 22.20 6.94
CA ASN A 117 10.52 23.33 6.04
C ASN A 117 9.41 23.38 4.96
N VAL A 118 8.89 24.58 4.71
CA VAL A 118 7.74 24.80 3.81
C VAL A 118 8.00 24.36 2.37
N ASP A 119 9.23 24.50 1.87
CA ASP A 119 9.57 24.10 0.50
C ASP A 119 9.52 22.58 0.35
N ILE A 120 10.10 21.84 1.30
CA ILE A 120 10.07 20.38 1.33
C ILE A 120 8.64 19.87 1.52
N GLU A 121 7.86 20.53 2.38
CA GLU A 121 6.44 20.22 2.56
C GLU A 121 5.68 20.36 1.23
N ASN A 122 5.83 21.50 0.55
CA ASN A 122 5.15 21.79 -0.71
C ASN A 122 5.56 20.83 -1.82
N GLU A 123 6.85 20.55 -1.97
CA GLU A 123 7.38 19.64 -2.98
C GLU A 123 6.89 18.20 -2.74
N THR A 124 6.93 17.74 -1.49
CA THR A 124 6.46 16.39 -1.13
C THR A 124 4.97 16.25 -1.42
N TRP A 125 4.17 17.23 -1.01
CA TRP A 125 2.73 17.19 -1.25
C TRP A 125 2.39 17.26 -2.74
N LYS A 126 3.08 18.12 -3.49
CA LYS A 126 2.89 18.23 -4.94
C LYS A 126 3.18 16.90 -5.63
N THR A 127 4.32 16.29 -5.34
CA THR A 127 4.72 15.01 -5.92
C THR A 127 3.68 13.93 -5.66
N TRP A 128 3.25 13.77 -4.40
CA TRP A 128 2.23 12.78 -4.06
C TRP A 128 0.88 13.07 -4.73
N ARG A 129 0.46 14.35 -4.77
CA ARG A 129 -0.78 14.76 -5.42
C ARG A 129 -0.75 14.45 -6.92
N ASP A 130 0.35 14.74 -7.59
CA ASP A 130 0.50 14.52 -9.03
C ASP A 130 0.46 13.01 -9.36
N GLU A 131 1.11 12.17 -8.54
CA GLU A 131 1.01 10.70 -8.63
C GLU A 131 -0.43 10.20 -8.45
N VAL A 132 -1.14 10.69 -7.43
CA VAL A 132 -2.55 10.33 -7.18
C VAL A 132 -3.43 10.78 -8.34
N GLN A 133 -3.25 12.00 -8.84
CA GLN A 133 -4.03 12.56 -9.95
C GLN A 133 -3.85 11.73 -11.23
N ASN A 134 -2.62 11.29 -11.52
CA ASN A 134 -2.34 10.41 -12.66
C ASN A 134 -3.06 9.07 -12.51
N ARG A 135 -3.09 8.48 -11.31
CA ARG A 135 -3.82 7.24 -11.05
C ARG A 135 -5.33 7.39 -11.19
N ILE A 136 -5.90 8.49 -10.68
CA ILE A 136 -7.32 8.81 -10.85
C ILE A 136 -7.66 8.91 -12.33
N LYS A 137 -6.85 9.65 -13.10
CA LYS A 137 -7.07 9.82 -14.54
C LYS A 137 -7.00 8.49 -15.29
N MET A 138 -6.00 7.65 -15.02
CA MET A 138 -5.92 6.32 -15.63
C MET A 138 -7.16 5.47 -15.29
N LYS A 139 -7.65 5.54 -14.05
CA LYS A 139 -8.85 4.82 -13.63
C LYS A 139 -10.11 5.34 -14.31
N GLU A 140 -10.26 6.67 -14.41
CA GLU A 140 -11.35 7.31 -15.18
C GLU A 140 -11.34 6.91 -16.65
N ASP A 141 -10.17 6.93 -17.29
CA ASP A 141 -10.02 6.57 -18.70
C ASP A 141 -10.36 5.09 -18.92
N GLU A 142 -9.82 4.18 -18.10
CA GLU A 142 -10.13 2.74 -18.15
C GLU A 142 -11.64 2.48 -17.99
N ASP A 143 -12.26 3.06 -16.96
CA ASP A 143 -13.68 2.80 -16.68
C ASP A 143 -14.62 3.49 -17.68
N ASN A 144 -14.22 4.62 -18.27
CA ASN A 144 -14.95 5.26 -19.37
C ASN A 144 -14.91 4.41 -20.64
N GLN A 145 -13.78 3.76 -20.95
CA GLN A 145 -13.72 2.84 -22.08
C GLN A 145 -14.67 1.66 -21.88
N ASP A 146 -14.65 1.03 -20.69
CA ASP A 146 -15.59 -0.05 -20.36
C ASP A 146 -17.07 0.41 -20.46
N TYR A 147 -17.36 1.66 -20.10
CA TYR A 147 -18.70 2.25 -20.26
C TYR A 147 -19.09 2.44 -21.73
N LEU A 148 -18.19 2.95 -22.57
CA LEU A 148 -18.43 3.13 -24.00
C LEU A 148 -18.69 1.77 -24.69
N GLU A 149 -17.85 0.78 -24.40
CA GLU A 149 -18.02 -0.58 -24.90
C GLU A 149 -19.37 -1.18 -24.46
N PHE A 150 -19.70 -1.07 -23.17
CA PHE A 150 -20.99 -1.56 -22.66
C PHE A 150 -22.18 -0.85 -23.33
N LYS A 151 -22.10 0.48 -23.51
CA LYS A 151 -23.14 1.29 -24.13
C LYS A 151 -23.43 0.90 -25.57
N GLU A 152 -22.42 0.49 -26.33
CA GLU A 152 -22.55 0.08 -27.74
C GLU A 152 -23.09 -1.35 -27.89
N THR A 153 -22.99 -2.18 -26.85
CA THR A 153 -23.53 -3.54 -26.86
C THR A 153 -25.04 -3.58 -26.52
N PRO A 154 -25.83 -4.48 -27.12
CA PRO A 154 -27.19 -4.74 -26.65
C PRO A 154 -27.18 -5.33 -25.23
N TYR A 155 -27.80 -4.62 -24.28
CA TYR A 155 -27.86 -5.04 -22.88
C TYR A 155 -29.30 -5.06 -22.34
N THR A 156 -29.49 -5.79 -21.25
CA THR A 156 -30.74 -5.85 -20.50
C THR A 156 -30.65 -4.96 -19.25
N THR A 157 -31.78 -4.65 -18.62
CA THR A 157 -31.76 -3.92 -17.33
C THR A 157 -30.86 -4.60 -16.29
N LYS A 158 -30.85 -5.93 -16.25
CA LYS A 158 -30.00 -6.71 -15.33
C LYS A 158 -28.52 -6.53 -15.62
N ASP A 159 -28.16 -6.51 -16.91
CA ASP A 159 -26.77 -6.32 -17.32
C ASP A 159 -26.31 -4.90 -16.96
N MET A 160 -27.17 -3.90 -17.15
CA MET A 160 -26.92 -2.52 -16.73
C MET A 160 -26.72 -2.43 -15.22
N ASP A 161 -27.64 -2.98 -14.42
CA ASP A 161 -27.55 -2.93 -12.96
C ASP A 161 -26.29 -3.64 -12.45
N LYS A 162 -25.95 -4.77 -13.05
CA LYS A 162 -24.71 -5.49 -12.78
C LYS A 162 -23.48 -4.65 -13.13
N PHE A 163 -23.44 -4.04 -14.31
CA PHE A 163 -22.34 -3.17 -14.74
C PHE A 163 -22.14 -2.00 -13.77
N ILE A 164 -23.21 -1.29 -13.43
CA ILE A 164 -23.18 -0.16 -12.49
C ILE A 164 -22.69 -0.62 -11.11
N TYR A 165 -23.15 -1.77 -10.63
CA TYR A 165 -22.70 -2.34 -9.36
C TYR A 165 -21.20 -2.68 -9.39
N GLU A 166 -20.73 -3.38 -10.42
CA GLU A 166 -19.31 -3.72 -10.58
C GLU A 166 -18.42 -2.48 -10.59
N LYS A 167 -18.85 -1.41 -11.26
CA LYS A 167 -18.14 -0.13 -11.31
C LYS A 167 -18.13 0.58 -9.96
N THR A 168 -19.27 0.61 -9.27
CA THR A 168 -19.37 1.15 -7.91
C THR A 168 -18.41 0.44 -6.95
N VAL A 169 -18.36 -0.89 -6.99
CA VAL A 169 -17.42 -1.69 -6.19
C VAL A 169 -15.98 -1.39 -6.57
N SER A 170 -15.68 -1.28 -7.87
CA SER A 170 -14.33 -0.97 -8.34
C SER A 170 -13.84 0.41 -7.87
N PHE A 171 -14.71 1.42 -7.90
CA PHE A 171 -14.42 2.76 -7.38
C PHE A 171 -14.17 2.74 -5.87
N LYS A 172 -15.00 2.00 -5.13
CA LYS A 172 -14.81 1.84 -3.68
C LYS A 172 -13.47 1.18 -3.34
N LEU A 173 -13.08 0.14 -4.07
CA LEU A 173 -11.79 -0.52 -3.87
C LEU A 173 -10.62 0.43 -4.13
N PHE A 174 -10.70 1.27 -5.16
CA PHE A 174 -9.70 2.30 -5.43
C PHE A 174 -9.60 3.30 -4.27
N ASN A 175 -10.75 3.75 -3.76
CA ASN A 175 -10.81 4.67 -2.61
C ASN A 175 -10.20 4.05 -1.34
N ASP A 176 -10.53 2.79 -1.05
CA ASP A 176 -9.99 2.05 0.09
C ASP A 176 -8.47 1.86 -0.01
N GLU A 177 -7.95 1.57 -1.22
CA GLU A 177 -6.53 1.48 -1.49
C GLU A 177 -5.82 2.82 -1.21
N LEU A 178 -6.32 3.92 -1.77
CA LEU A 178 -5.78 5.26 -1.56
C LEU A 178 -5.77 5.65 -0.08
N LEU A 179 -6.84 5.34 0.65
CA LEU A 179 -6.94 5.61 2.08
C LEU A 179 -5.95 4.76 2.89
N SER A 180 -5.71 3.51 2.47
CA SER A 180 -4.75 2.60 3.13
C SER A 180 -3.30 3.07 2.96
N GLU A 181 -2.98 3.74 1.85
CA GLU A 181 -1.66 4.27 1.56
C GLU A 181 -1.28 5.46 2.44
N LYS A 182 -2.27 6.18 3.00
CA LYS A 182 -2.06 7.38 3.83
C LYS A 182 -0.98 7.19 4.89
N ASP A 183 -1.09 6.14 5.69
CA ASP A 183 -0.16 5.90 6.81
C ASP A 183 1.25 5.58 6.30
N SER A 184 1.35 4.91 5.15
CA SER A 184 2.61 4.61 4.48
C SER A 184 3.28 5.87 3.92
N PHE A 185 2.49 6.73 3.26
CA PHE A 185 2.93 8.02 2.75
C PHE A 185 3.50 8.90 3.88
N ILE A 186 2.75 9.10 4.96
CA ILE A 186 3.18 9.90 6.11
C ILE A 186 4.46 9.33 6.74
N LYS A 187 4.56 8.00 6.87
CA LYS A 187 5.74 7.34 7.43
C LYS A 187 6.97 7.50 6.53
N CYS A 188 6.80 7.34 5.22
CA CYS A 188 7.87 7.53 4.25
C CYS A 188 8.39 8.97 4.30
N PHE A 189 7.48 9.95 4.29
CA PHE A 189 7.80 11.36 4.45
C PHE A 189 8.59 11.63 5.74
N LEU A 190 8.10 11.17 6.90
CA LEU A 190 8.79 11.36 8.18
C LEU A 190 10.20 10.76 8.19
N SER A 191 10.39 9.61 7.53
CA SER A 191 11.70 8.97 7.43
C SER A 191 12.67 9.79 6.56
N LYS A 192 12.19 10.36 5.45
CA LYS A 192 12.98 11.25 4.59
C LYS A 192 13.33 12.55 5.32
N TRP A 193 12.37 13.13 6.04
CA TRP A 193 12.58 14.34 6.83
C TRP A 193 13.58 14.12 7.96
N LEU A 194 13.50 12.98 8.65
CA LEU A 194 14.48 12.60 9.67
C LEU A 194 15.89 12.54 9.12
N LYS A 195 16.06 11.86 7.98
CA LYS A 195 17.35 11.74 7.32
C LYS A 195 17.89 13.10 6.91
N TYR A 196 17.05 13.94 6.30
CA TYR A 196 17.41 15.32 5.97
C TYR A 196 17.88 16.10 7.22
N LYS A 197 17.16 15.97 8.34
CA LYS A 197 17.57 16.59 9.61
C LYS A 197 18.90 16.05 10.13
N GLU A 198 19.12 14.74 10.08
CA GLU A 198 20.40 14.12 10.49
C GLU A 198 21.56 14.61 9.63
N ASP A 199 21.32 14.77 8.32
CA ASP A 199 22.35 15.18 7.36
C ASP A 199 22.65 16.70 7.41
N HIS A 200 21.71 17.53 7.90
CA HIS A 200 21.78 19.00 7.79
C HIS A 200 21.68 19.75 9.12
N PHE A 201 21.33 19.11 10.25
CA PHE A 201 21.14 19.76 11.56
C PHE A 201 21.73 18.95 12.73
N ASP A 202 22.15 19.67 13.78
CA ASP A 202 22.81 19.05 14.93
C ASP A 202 21.82 18.34 15.89
N THR A 203 22.18 17.10 16.23
CA THR A 203 21.58 15.96 16.97
C THR A 203 20.33 16.08 17.88
N LYS A 204 19.80 17.25 18.30
CA LYS A 204 18.70 17.34 19.27
C LYS A 204 17.31 17.03 18.70
N GLY A 205 16.97 17.51 17.49
CA GLY A 205 15.64 17.30 16.87
C GLY A 205 15.38 15.87 16.37
N VAL A 206 16.44 15.05 16.28
CA VAL A 206 16.41 13.68 15.75
C VAL A 206 15.79 12.68 16.75
N LYS A 207 15.93 12.91 18.06
CA LYS A 207 15.49 11.96 19.10
C LYS A 207 13.96 11.85 19.21
N GLU A 208 13.23 12.97 19.23
CA GLU A 208 11.77 12.97 19.35
C GLU A 208 11.06 12.35 18.14
N LEU A 209 11.59 12.57 16.94
CA LEU A 209 11.06 12.00 15.70
C LEU A 209 11.31 10.48 15.61
N LYS A 210 12.47 9.99 16.05
CA LYS A 210 12.74 8.54 16.15
C LYS A 210 11.73 7.84 17.05
N GLU A 211 11.33 8.47 18.14
CA GLU A 211 10.29 7.96 19.04
C GLU A 211 8.89 7.92 18.40
N GLN A 212 8.53 8.93 17.60
CA GLN A 212 7.26 8.93 16.86
C GLN A 212 7.22 7.86 15.76
N CYS A 213 8.31 7.68 15.01
CA CYS A 213 8.44 6.60 14.03
C CYS A 213 8.31 5.21 14.68
N LYS A 214 8.83 5.02 15.90
CA LYS A 214 8.62 3.80 16.70
C LYS A 214 7.13 3.62 17.08
N LYS A 215 6.47 4.67 17.57
CA LYS A 215 5.04 4.62 17.95
C LYS A 215 4.12 4.26 16.77
N ILE A 216 4.38 4.79 15.57
CA ILE A 216 3.62 4.46 14.36
C ILE A 216 3.86 3.01 13.92
N LYS A 217 5.12 2.55 13.93
CA LYS A 217 5.45 1.13 13.66
C LYS A 217 4.74 0.16 14.62
N LEU A 218 4.69 0.49 15.91
CA LEU A 218 4.01 -0.33 16.93
C LEU A 218 2.50 -0.40 16.72
N LYS A 219 1.85 0.70 16.33
CA LYS A 219 0.41 0.70 16.02
C LYS A 219 0.06 -0.20 14.83
N MET A 220 0.91 -0.24 13.79
CA MET A 220 0.70 -1.12 12.64
C MET A 220 1.00 -2.60 12.95
N GLY A 221 2.05 -2.89 13.73
CA GLY A 221 2.32 -4.26 14.21
C GLY A 221 1.18 -4.83 15.05
N GLY A 222 0.55 -3.99 15.89
CA GLY A 222 -0.64 -4.37 16.66
C GLY A 222 -1.88 -4.64 15.81
N LYS A 223 -2.09 -3.87 14.72
CA LYS A 223 -3.16 -4.15 13.74
C LYS A 223 -2.91 -5.43 12.94
N GLN A 224 -1.67 -5.69 12.51
CA GLN A 224 -1.30 -6.94 11.83
C GLN A 224 -1.48 -8.18 12.72
N MET A 225 -1.09 -8.12 14.00
CA MET A 225 -1.31 -9.23 14.93
C MET A 225 -2.80 -9.50 15.22
N LYS A 226 -3.63 -8.45 15.31
CA LYS A 226 -5.08 -8.60 15.48
C LYS A 226 -5.75 -9.25 14.26
N ASN A 227 -5.38 -8.82 13.05
CA ASN A 227 -5.90 -9.45 11.82
C ASN A 227 -5.42 -10.91 11.66
N LYS A 228 -4.21 -11.24 12.14
CA LYS A 228 -3.71 -12.62 12.12
C LYS A 228 -4.48 -13.54 13.09
N ARG A 229 -4.81 -13.06 14.30
CA ARG A 229 -5.64 -13.80 15.26
C ARG A 229 -7.08 -14.04 14.80
N ILE A 230 -7.64 -13.14 13.99
CA ILE A 230 -9.01 -13.31 13.45
C ILE A 230 -9.06 -14.34 12.33
N MET A 231 -7.95 -14.60 11.62
CA MET A 231 -7.87 -15.64 10.59
C MET A 231 -7.50 -17.03 11.13
N GLU A 232 -7.15 -17.15 12.42
CA GLU A 232 -6.82 -18.42 13.10
C GLU A 232 -7.99 -18.97 13.94
N ILE A 233 -9.17 -18.34 13.89
CA ILE A 233 -10.45 -18.78 14.47
C ILE A 233 -11.37 -19.21 13.33
#